data_AF-A0A7G9SKP3-F1
#
_entry.id   AF-A0A7G9SKP3-F1
#
_cell.length_a   1.000
_cell.length_b   1.000
_cell.length_c   1.000
_cell.angle_alpha   90.00
_cell.angle_beta   90.00
_cell.angle_gamma   90.00
#
_symmetry.space_group_name_H-M   'P 1'
#
loop_
_entity.id
_entity.type
_entity.pdbx_description
1 polymer ?
#
loop_
_entity_poly.entity_id
_entity_poly.type
_entity_poly.pdbx_seq_one_letter_code
_entity_poly.pdbx_strand_id
1 'polypeptide(L)'
;MTVLKHLRRDERGAAIIEMAIAMPTLLLFLYGIFQVGVAFQAKAGMQHALGEGARYATLCYNPTIANGCTVPTNDQIKTRINERVFGTKVGTYSDPVVTNGPANSGYRTLSVTFTMTPNYLFFNGPPVNITETKRVYIAGT
;
A
#
# COMPACT_ATOMS: atom_id res chain seq x y z
N MET A 1 53.29 -33.01 -14.98
CA MET A 1 51.99 -33.68 -14.73
C MET A 1 51.46 -33.53 -13.29
N THR A 2 52.31 -33.21 -12.30
CA THR A 2 51.94 -33.15 -10.86
C THR A 2 51.06 -31.95 -10.48
N VAL A 3 51.22 -30.81 -11.16
CA VAL A 3 50.44 -29.57 -10.95
C VAL A 3 48.95 -29.77 -11.30
N LEU A 4 48.66 -30.47 -12.40
CA LEU A 4 47.29 -30.84 -12.80
C LEU A 4 46.58 -31.75 -11.77
N LYS A 5 47.32 -32.64 -11.09
CA LYS A 5 46.77 -33.47 -10.00
C LYS A 5 46.47 -32.66 -8.74
N HIS A 6 47.24 -31.62 -8.45
CA HIS A 6 47.00 -30.74 -7.29
C HIS A 6 45.81 -29.81 -7.55
N LEU A 7 45.72 -29.19 -8.72
CA LEU A 7 44.58 -28.36 -9.11
C LEU A 7 43.26 -29.13 -9.10
N ARG A 8 43.27 -30.39 -9.53
CA ARG A 8 42.07 -31.24 -9.55
C ARG A 8 41.64 -31.73 -8.14
N ARG A 9 42.50 -31.58 -7.15
CA ARG A 9 42.26 -32.00 -5.75
C ARG A 9 42.09 -30.80 -4.81
N ASP A 10 42.10 -29.58 -5.36
CA ASP A 10 41.95 -28.35 -4.60
C ASP A 10 40.48 -27.97 -4.50
N GLU A 11 39.90 -28.22 -3.31
CA GLU A 11 38.48 -27.99 -3.01
C GLU A 11 38.27 -26.71 -2.20
N ARG A 12 39.35 -25.96 -1.94
CA ARG A 12 39.33 -24.76 -1.07
C ARG A 12 38.42 -23.63 -1.61
N GLY A 13 38.08 -23.67 -2.90
CA GLY A 13 37.15 -22.72 -3.54
C GLY A 13 35.71 -23.21 -3.68
N ALA A 14 35.40 -24.46 -3.35
CA ALA A 14 34.07 -25.04 -3.56
C ALA A 14 32.99 -24.26 -2.79
N ALA A 15 33.26 -23.90 -1.53
CA ALA A 15 32.33 -23.12 -0.71
C ALA A 15 31.99 -21.73 -1.30
N ILE A 16 32.94 -21.08 -1.98
CA ILE A 16 32.69 -19.78 -2.63
C ILE A 16 31.75 -19.95 -3.82
N ILE A 17 31.92 -21.04 -4.59
CA ILE A 17 31.08 -21.35 -5.74
C ILE A 17 29.66 -21.71 -5.29
N GLU A 18 29.52 -22.52 -4.23
CA GLU A 18 28.22 -22.85 -3.64
C GLU A 18 27.49 -21.60 -3.16
N MET A 19 28.20 -20.70 -2.46
CA MET A 19 27.63 -19.43 -2.02
C MET A 19 27.26 -18.51 -3.19
N ALA A 20 28.05 -18.49 -4.27
CA ALA A 20 27.75 -17.69 -5.45
C ALA A 20 26.44 -18.12 -6.14
N ILE A 21 26.07 -19.40 -6.03
CA ILE A 21 24.81 -19.93 -6.57
C ILE A 21 23.65 -19.74 -5.58
N ALA A 22 23.91 -19.89 -4.27
CA ALA A 22 22.88 -19.71 -3.25
C ALA A 22 22.50 -18.24 -3.01
N MET A 23 23.47 -17.32 -3.07
CA MET A 23 23.28 -15.91 -2.75
C MET A 23 22.21 -15.20 -3.61
N PRO A 24 22.16 -15.34 -4.95
CA PRO A 24 21.11 -14.71 -5.75
C PRO A 24 19.72 -15.13 -5.31
N THR A 25 19.53 -16.42 -5.02
CA THR A 25 18.24 -16.96 -4.53
C THR A 25 17.88 -16.37 -3.17
N LEU A 26 18.84 -16.30 -2.25
CA LEU A 26 18.63 -15.71 -0.92
C LEU A 26 18.28 -14.22 -1.00
N LEU A 27 18.97 -13.46 -1.86
CA LEU A 27 18.68 -12.04 -2.08
C LEU A 27 17.29 -11.82 -2.68
N LEU A 28 16.86 -12.67 -3.61
CA LEU A 28 15.49 -12.64 -4.16
C LEU A 28 14.45 -12.82 -3.06
N PHE A 29 14.65 -13.78 -2.15
CA PHE A 29 13.74 -13.98 -1.02
C PHE A 29 13.74 -12.78 -0.06
N LEU A 30 14.91 -12.24 0.29
CA LEU A 30 15.01 -11.05 1.15
C LEU A 30 14.26 -9.86 0.54
N TYR A 31 14.51 -9.56 -0.74
CA TYR A 31 13.80 -8.49 -1.43
C TYR A 31 12.30 -8.76 -1.49
N GLY A 32 11.89 -9.99 -1.75
CA GLY A 32 10.48 -10.37 -1.73
C GLY A 32 9.78 -10.07 -0.42
N ILE A 33 10.43 -10.35 0.72
CA ILE A 33 9.90 -10.01 2.05
C ILE A 33 9.76 -8.49 2.20
N PHE A 34 10.74 -7.70 1.75
CA PHE A 34 10.63 -6.24 1.81
C PHE A 34 9.49 -5.70 0.95
N GLN A 35 9.28 -6.25 -0.26
CA GLN A 35 8.16 -5.85 -1.11
C GLN A 35 6.80 -6.09 -0.44
N VAL A 36 6.66 -7.22 0.26
CA VAL A 36 5.46 -7.51 1.05
C VAL A 36 5.31 -6.51 2.21
N GLY A 37 6.41 -6.17 2.90
CA GLY A 37 6.40 -5.15 3.95
C GLY A 37 5.91 -3.78 3.46
N VAL A 38 6.37 -3.36 2.28
CA VAL A 38 5.93 -2.12 1.61
C VAL A 38 4.42 -2.17 1.32
N ALA A 39 3.90 -3.31 0.85
CA ALA A 39 2.47 -3.51 0.62
C ALA A 39 1.64 -3.33 1.90
N PHE A 40 2.09 -3.93 2.99
CA PHE A 40 1.42 -3.81 4.29
C PHE A 40 1.48 -2.38 4.83
N GLN A 41 2.61 -1.68 4.67
CA GLN A 41 2.72 -0.27 5.06
C GLN A 41 1.71 0.59 4.28
N ALA A 42 1.61 0.42 2.96
CA ALA A 42 0.65 1.16 2.14
C ALA A 42 -0.80 0.84 2.55
N LYS A 43 -1.10 -0.42 2.82
CA LYS A 43 -2.41 -0.84 3.33
C LYS A 43 -2.76 -0.17 4.67
N ALA A 44 -1.83 -0.14 5.62
CA ALA A 44 -2.05 0.53 6.90
C ALA A 44 -2.32 2.04 6.72
N GLY A 45 -1.57 2.69 5.83
CA GLY A 45 -1.78 4.09 5.46
C GLY A 45 -3.15 4.37 4.85
N MET A 46 -3.60 3.53 3.91
CA MET A 46 -4.94 3.63 3.32
C MET A 46 -6.04 3.44 4.38
N GLN A 47 -5.91 2.44 5.26
CA GLN A 47 -6.89 2.18 6.31
C GLN A 47 -7.01 3.34 7.30
N HIS A 48 -5.87 3.93 7.68
CA HIS A 48 -5.86 5.13 8.52
C HIS A 48 -6.57 6.31 7.84
N ALA A 49 -6.23 6.59 6.59
CA ALA A 49 -6.83 7.71 5.84
C ALA A 49 -8.33 7.53 5.60
N LEU A 50 -8.76 6.32 5.23
CA LEU A 50 -10.17 5.95 5.13
C LEU A 50 -10.87 6.07 6.50
N GLY A 51 -10.16 5.79 7.59
CA GLY A 51 -10.62 6.01 8.96
C GLY A 51 -10.93 7.48 9.24
N GLU A 52 -9.98 8.37 8.96
CA GLU A 52 -10.16 9.81 9.13
C GLU A 52 -11.22 10.38 8.18
N GLY A 53 -11.26 9.93 6.93
CA GLY A 53 -12.30 10.31 5.98
C GLY A 53 -13.70 9.87 6.43
N ALA A 54 -13.83 8.66 6.96
CA ALA A 54 -15.09 8.17 7.53
C ALA A 54 -15.50 8.96 8.77
N ARG A 55 -14.58 9.21 9.70
CA ARG A 55 -14.86 10.05 10.86
C ARG A 55 -15.33 11.43 10.42
N TYR A 56 -14.64 12.04 9.46
CA TYR A 56 -15.04 13.32 8.90
C TYR A 56 -16.43 13.28 8.26
N ALA A 57 -16.76 12.24 7.49
CA ALA A 57 -18.08 12.06 6.88
C ALA A 57 -19.24 11.92 7.90
N THR A 58 -18.95 11.43 9.11
CA THR A 58 -19.93 11.35 10.22
C THR A 58 -20.07 12.66 10.99
N LEU A 59 -19.13 13.60 10.87
CA LEU A 59 -19.21 14.86 11.60
C LEU A 59 -20.22 15.80 10.93
N CYS A 60 -21.21 16.24 11.70
CA CYS A 60 -21.97 17.45 11.41
C CYS A 60 -21.10 18.66 11.78
N TYR A 61 -20.50 19.34 10.79
CA TYR A 61 -19.68 20.54 11.05
C TYR A 61 -20.09 21.68 10.14
N ASN A 62 -20.63 22.76 10.72
CA ASN A 62 -20.81 24.04 10.05
C ASN A 62 -20.32 25.18 10.98
N PRO A 63 -19.23 25.88 10.64
CA PRO A 63 -18.74 27.00 11.46
C PRO A 63 -19.58 28.29 11.29
N THR A 64 -20.52 28.32 10.36
CA THR A 64 -21.28 29.52 9.95
C THR A 64 -22.69 29.56 10.55
N ILE A 65 -23.19 28.44 11.08
CA ILE A 65 -24.51 28.36 11.72
C ILE A 65 -24.31 27.79 13.12
N ALA A 66 -24.58 28.59 14.16
CA ALA A 66 -24.35 28.24 15.56
C ALA A 66 -25.04 26.94 16.03
N ASN A 67 -26.00 26.39 15.27
CA ASN A 67 -26.75 25.15 15.56
C ASN A 67 -27.07 24.30 14.31
N GLY A 68 -26.32 24.43 13.21
CA GLY A 68 -26.63 23.73 11.94
C GLY A 68 -25.77 22.50 11.66
N CYS A 69 -26.39 21.35 11.37
CA CYS A 69 -25.68 20.19 10.80
C CYS A 69 -25.59 20.34 9.28
N THR A 70 -24.39 20.57 8.75
CA THR A 70 -24.10 20.41 7.32
C THR A 70 -23.33 19.11 7.11
N VAL A 71 -23.86 18.23 6.27
CA VAL A 71 -23.18 17.00 5.88
C VAL A 71 -21.99 17.37 4.97
N PRO A 72 -20.77 16.90 5.26
CA PRO A 72 -19.61 17.16 4.42
C PRO A 72 -19.85 16.74 2.97
N THR A 73 -19.33 17.49 2.00
CA THR A 73 -19.41 17.11 0.59
C THR A 73 -18.43 15.97 0.28
N ASN A 74 -18.64 15.28 -0.84
CA ASN A 74 -17.74 14.21 -1.27
C ASN A 74 -16.32 14.72 -1.50
N ASP A 75 -16.14 15.94 -2.00
CA ASP A 75 -14.82 16.50 -2.24
C ASP A 75 -14.10 16.87 -0.94
N GLN A 76 -14.81 17.37 0.07
CA GLN A 76 -14.20 17.61 1.39
C GLN A 76 -13.72 16.31 2.04
N ILE A 77 -14.48 15.22 1.88
CA ILE A 77 -14.06 13.88 2.35
C ILE A 77 -12.84 13.39 1.57
N LYS A 78 -12.80 13.57 0.25
CA LYS A 78 -11.63 13.20 -0.58
C LYS A 78 -10.39 13.96 -0.17
N THR A 79 -10.47 15.29 -0.03
CA THR A 79 -9.36 16.12 0.43
C THR A 79 -8.86 15.64 1.79
N ARG A 80 -9.78 15.36 2.71
CA ARG A 80 -9.41 14.84 4.04
C ARG A 80 -8.72 13.48 3.98
N ILE A 81 -9.14 12.58 3.09
CA ILE A 81 -8.46 11.29 2.90
C ILE A 81 -7.05 11.55 2.33
N ASN A 82 -6.92 12.38 1.30
CA ASN A 82 -5.63 12.67 0.66
C ASN A 82 -4.61 13.29 1.64
N GLU A 83 -5.04 14.24 2.48
CA GLU A 83 -4.22 14.84 3.54
C GLU A 83 -3.75 13.84 4.61
N ARG A 84 -4.43 12.70 4.74
CA ARG A 84 -4.21 11.72 5.82
C ARG A 84 -3.64 10.39 5.32
N VAL A 85 -3.57 10.17 4.00
CA VAL A 85 -2.83 9.05 3.42
C VAL A 85 -1.36 9.28 3.70
N PHE A 86 -0.73 8.28 4.31
CA PHE A 86 0.71 8.20 4.48
C PHE A 86 1.20 6.86 3.94
N GLY A 87 2.50 6.74 3.71
CA GLY A 87 3.12 5.47 3.40
C GLY A 87 4.31 5.62 2.47
N THR A 88 4.59 4.55 1.74
CA THR A 88 5.76 4.40 0.88
C THR A 88 5.67 5.21 -0.43
N LYS A 89 6.84 5.55 -0.98
CA LYS A 89 7.00 6.13 -2.34
C LYS A 89 7.32 5.09 -3.42
N VAL A 90 7.38 3.80 -3.05
CA VAL A 90 7.70 2.68 -3.97
C VAL A 90 6.46 2.26 -4.78
N GLY A 91 5.53 3.18 -5.00
CA GLY A 91 4.25 3.01 -5.69
C GLY A 91 3.46 4.32 -5.64
N THR A 92 2.23 4.30 -6.16
CA THR A 92 1.35 5.47 -6.20
C THR A 92 -0.01 5.16 -5.59
N TYR A 93 -0.56 6.14 -4.88
CA TYR A 93 -1.95 6.13 -4.43
C TYR A 93 -2.79 6.82 -5.50
N SER A 94 -3.89 6.20 -5.90
CA SER A 94 -4.89 6.85 -6.75
C SER A 94 -5.63 7.94 -5.97
N ASP A 95 -6.25 8.86 -6.70
CA ASP A 95 -7.20 9.78 -6.07
C ASP A 95 -8.31 9.01 -5.36
N PRO A 96 -8.65 9.36 -4.10
CA PRO A 96 -9.72 8.72 -3.36
C PRO A 96 -11.07 8.86 -4.08
N VAL A 97 -11.83 7.77 -4.14
CA VAL A 97 -13.17 7.73 -4.72
C VAL A 97 -14.19 7.69 -3.60
N VAL A 98 -15.17 8.59 -3.65
CA VAL A 98 -16.30 8.63 -2.71
C VAL A 98 -17.58 8.47 -3.51
N THR A 99 -18.26 7.34 -3.32
CA THR A 99 -19.50 7.01 -4.02
C THR A 99 -20.66 7.01 -3.04
N ASN A 100 -21.74 7.70 -3.40
CA ASN A 100 -22.97 7.66 -2.61
C ASN A 100 -23.64 6.29 -2.75
N GLY A 101 -24.21 5.77 -1.65
CA GLY A 101 -25.12 4.64 -1.74
C GLY A 101 -26.38 5.00 -2.54
N PRO A 102 -27.27 4.01 -2.79
CA PRO A 102 -28.58 4.26 -3.38
C PRO A 102 -29.33 5.38 -2.64
N ALA A 103 -30.30 6.02 -3.31
CA ALA A 103 -31.12 7.07 -2.70
C ALA A 103 -31.66 6.62 -1.32
N ASN A 104 -31.63 7.52 -0.33
CA ASN A 104 -32.08 7.28 1.06
C ASN A 104 -31.29 6.22 1.85
N SER A 105 -30.14 5.74 1.35
CA SER A 105 -29.36 4.72 2.07
C SER A 105 -28.53 5.26 3.23
N GLY A 106 -28.30 6.57 3.27
CA GLY A 106 -27.57 7.22 4.36
C GLY A 106 -26.11 6.82 4.51
N TYR A 107 -25.53 6.13 3.53
CA TYR A 107 -24.13 5.74 3.54
C TYR A 107 -23.38 6.17 2.28
N ARG A 108 -22.08 6.29 2.43
CA ARG A 108 -21.11 6.48 1.35
C ARG A 108 -20.05 5.40 1.42
N THR A 109 -19.52 5.02 0.27
CA THR A 109 -18.39 4.10 0.14
C THR A 109 -17.16 4.90 -0.24
N LEU A 110 -16.13 4.78 0.60
CA LEU A 110 -14.83 5.40 0.42
C LEU A 110 -13.88 4.32 -0.12
N SER A 111 -13.13 4.63 -1.16
CA SER A 111 -12.19 3.70 -1.77
C SER A 111 -10.87 4.39 -2.09
N VAL A 112 -9.76 3.71 -1.81
CA VAL A 112 -8.41 4.13 -2.20
C VAL A 112 -7.70 2.92 -2.81
N THR A 113 -6.99 3.17 -3.90
CA THR A 113 -6.18 2.15 -4.56
C THR A 113 -4.71 2.52 -4.49
N PHE A 114 -3.88 1.56 -4.11
CA PHE A 114 -2.43 1.65 -4.18
C PHE A 114 -1.91 0.73 -5.28
N THR A 115 -1.07 1.26 -6.16
CA THR A 115 -0.45 0.53 -7.26
C THR A 115 1.05 0.51 -7.07
N MET A 116 1.66 -0.67 -7.09
CA MET A 116 3.12 -0.80 -7.08
C MET A 116 3.59 -1.83 -8.09
N THR A 117 4.82 -1.65 -8.58
CA THR A 117 5.53 -2.63 -9.38
C THR A 117 6.73 -3.13 -8.57
N PRO A 118 6.67 -4.34 -7.99
CA PRO A 118 7.75 -4.87 -7.16
C PRO A 118 9.04 -5.04 -7.96
N ASN A 119 10.17 -4.61 -7.40
CA ASN A 119 11.49 -4.78 -8.02
C ASN A 119 12.30 -5.83 -7.24
N TYR A 120 12.78 -6.86 -7.94
CA TYR A 120 13.56 -7.98 -7.39
C TYR A 120 15.04 -7.92 -7.83
N LEU A 121 15.59 -6.71 -7.98
CA LEU A 121 16.94 -6.38 -8.47
C LEU A 121 17.17 -6.71 -9.96
N PHE A 122 16.98 -7.98 -10.33
CA PHE A 122 17.28 -8.49 -11.67
C PHE A 122 16.09 -8.40 -12.63
N PHE A 123 14.88 -8.25 -12.10
CA PHE A 123 13.67 -8.12 -12.87
C PHE A 123 12.60 -7.37 -12.06
N ASN A 124 11.62 -6.81 -12.77
CA ASN A 124 10.43 -6.25 -12.15
C ASN A 124 9.29 -7.27 -12.24
N GLY A 125 8.53 -7.39 -11.15
CA GLY A 125 7.29 -8.16 -11.13
C GLY A 125 6.17 -7.44 -11.88
N PRO A 126 5.04 -8.12 -12.12
CA PRO A 126 3.84 -7.47 -12.63
C PRO A 126 3.33 -6.40 -11.64
N PRO A 127 2.66 -5.35 -12.13
CA PRO A 127 2.05 -4.35 -11.26
C PRO A 127 0.95 -5.00 -10.41
N VAL A 128 0.96 -4.66 -9.12
CA VAL A 128 -0.02 -5.13 -8.13
C VAL A 128 -0.84 -3.96 -7.64
N ASN A 129 -2.16 -4.11 -7.71
CA ASN A 129 -3.12 -3.12 -7.25
C ASN A 129 -3.79 -3.62 -5.97
N ILE A 130 -3.72 -2.83 -4.90
CA ILE A 130 -4.36 -3.10 -3.62
C ILE A 130 -5.43 -2.03 -3.43
N THR A 131 -6.68 -2.45 -3.40
CA THR A 131 -7.81 -1.54 -3.17
C THR A 131 -8.38 -1.79 -1.79
N GLU A 132 -8.46 -0.76 -0.96
CA GLU A 132 -9.14 -0.81 0.32
C GLU A 132 -10.41 0.05 0.24
N THR A 133 -11.51 -0.52 0.71
CA THR A 133 -12.82 0.14 0.71
C THR A 133 -13.39 0.19 2.12
N LYS A 134 -14.09 1.28 2.42
CA LYS A 134 -14.77 1.47 3.71
C LYS A 134 -16.12 2.12 3.50
N ARG A 135 -17.17 1.46 4.01
CA ARG A 135 -18.52 2.03 4.05
C ARG A 135 -18.69 2.86 5.33
N VAL A 136 -19.26 4.05 5.19
CA VAL A 136 -19.54 4.97 6.30
C VAL A 136 -20.96 5.54 6.19
N TYR A 137 -21.66 5.64 7.31
CA TYR A 137 -22.96 6.32 7.37
C TYR A 137 -22.76 7.81 7.63
N ILE A 138 -23.50 8.66 6.93
CA ILE A 138 -23.45 10.12 7.11
C ILE A 138 -24.41 10.54 8.23
N ALA A 139 -24.07 11.60 8.95
CA ALA A 139 -24.98 12.16 9.94
C ALA A 139 -26.12 12.92 9.25
N GLY A 140 -27.37 12.72 9.69
CA GLY A 140 -28.52 13.53 9.26
C GLY A 140 -29.34 12.99 8.08
N THR A 141 -29.52 11.67 7.97
CA THR A 141 -30.59 11.10 7.12
C THR A 141 -31.96 11.29 7.72
#